data_AF-A0A820JXR2-F1
#
_entry.id   AF-A0A820JXR2-F1
#
_cell.length_a   1.000
_cell.length_b   1.000
_cell.length_c   1.000
_cell.angle_alpha   90.00
_cell.angle_beta   90.00
_cell.angle_gamma   90.00
#
_symmetry.space_group_name_H-M   'P 1'
#
loop_
_entity.id
_entity.type
_entity.pdbx_description
1 polymer ?
#
loop_
_entity_poly.entity_id
_entity_poly.type
_entity_poly.pdbx_seq_one_letter_code
_entity_poly.pdbx_strand_id
1 'polypeptide(L)'
;VQMSQSGQLTLELPYVIIGLGATPNFVEKLTVAIPPNSQSNQLIRTYTQMIPNSQIVVVPSPLMNPEKWHSKLFLTPSRMILHTGIALGATLIVLAGVLAILQYREKIEDDRERKVQSQRFHYDAL
;
A
#
# COMPACT_ATOMS: atom_id res chain seq x y z
N VAL A 1 42.51 2.63 -11.36
CA VAL A 1 43.00 2.46 -12.74
C VAL A 1 41.84 2.78 -13.68
N GLN A 2 41.95 3.86 -14.46
CA GLN A 2 40.94 4.25 -15.44
C GLN A 2 41.23 3.46 -16.73
N MET A 3 40.27 2.67 -17.20
CA MET A 3 40.41 1.96 -18.47
C MET A 3 40.03 2.90 -19.62
N SER A 4 40.86 2.89 -20.67
CA SER A 4 40.62 3.59 -21.93
C SER A 4 39.45 2.93 -22.66
N GLN A 5 38.35 3.64 -22.86
CA GLN A 5 37.24 3.18 -23.68
C GLN A 5 37.43 3.73 -25.10
N SER A 6 37.83 2.87 -26.02
CA SER A 6 38.04 3.19 -27.43
C SER A 6 36.79 2.88 -28.26
N GLY A 7 36.27 3.91 -28.95
CA GLY A 7 35.56 3.78 -30.24
C GLY A 7 34.07 3.39 -30.21
N GLN A 8 33.22 4.34 -30.61
CA GLN A 8 31.82 4.14 -31.05
C GLN A 8 30.88 3.46 -30.05
N LEU A 9 30.67 4.10 -28.90
CA LEU A 9 29.58 3.76 -28.00
C LEU A 9 28.30 4.43 -28.49
N THR A 10 27.23 3.65 -28.68
CA THR A 10 25.85 4.16 -28.72
C THR A 10 25.64 5.07 -27.51
N LEU A 11 24.91 6.17 -27.65
CA LEU A 11 24.66 7.12 -26.55
C LEU A 11 24.21 6.37 -25.29
N GLU A 12 25.03 6.37 -24.24
CA GLU A 12 24.68 5.79 -22.95
C GLU A 12 23.39 6.44 -22.44
N LEU A 13 22.51 5.63 -21.88
CA LEU A 13 21.23 6.13 -21.42
C LEU A 13 21.46 7.09 -20.23
N PRO A 14 20.71 8.19 -20.13
CA PRO A 14 20.86 9.16 -19.04
C PRO A 14 20.31 8.65 -17.70
N TYR A 15 20.19 7.32 -17.53
CA TYR A 15 19.70 6.67 -16.33
C TYR A 15 20.33 5.28 -16.18
N VAL A 16 20.38 4.81 -14.94
CA VAL A 16 20.80 3.45 -14.59
C VAL A 16 19.68 2.78 -13.81
N ILE A 17 19.46 1.49 -14.06
CA ILE A 17 18.49 0.67 -13.32
C ILE A 17 19.28 -0.29 -12.43
N ILE A 18 18.96 -0.30 -11.14
CA ILE A 18 19.56 -1.20 -10.15
C ILE A 18 18.44 -2.00 -9.51
N GLY A 19 18.56 -3.32 -9.50
CA GLY A 19 17.61 -4.24 -8.87
C GLY A 19 18.27 -5.01 -7.73
N LEU A 20 17.50 -5.28 -6.66
CA LEU A 20 17.95 -6.08 -5.51
C LEU A 20 17.67 -7.58 -5.67
N GLY A 21 17.12 -8.00 -6.82
CA GLY A 21 16.63 -9.36 -7.03
C GLY A 21 15.28 -9.63 -6.36
N ALA A 22 14.86 -10.89 -6.33
CA ALA A 22 13.61 -11.29 -5.69
C ALA A 22 13.82 -11.45 -4.18
N THR A 23 13.48 -10.42 -3.41
CA THR A 23 13.51 -10.46 -1.94
C THR A 23 12.11 -10.19 -1.38
N PRO A 24 11.64 -10.99 -0.40
CA PRO A 24 10.33 -10.76 0.24
C PRO A 24 10.37 -9.65 1.30
N ASN A 25 11.55 -9.11 1.58
CA ASN A 25 11.78 -8.19 2.69
C ASN A 25 11.63 -6.73 2.26
N PHE A 26 11.22 -5.89 3.21
CA PHE A 26 11.24 -4.44 3.05
C PHE A 26 12.68 -3.93 3.09
N VAL A 27 13.00 -2.97 2.22
CA VAL A 27 14.27 -2.24 2.32
C VAL A 27 14.06 -1.09 3.28
N GLU A 28 14.72 -1.15 4.45
CA GLU A 28 14.55 -0.15 5.49
C GLU A 28 15.06 1.22 5.04
N LYS A 29 16.26 1.25 4.44
CA LYS A 29 16.94 2.48 3.98
C LYS A 29 17.59 2.25 2.62
N LEU A 30 17.24 3.09 1.65
CA LEU A 30 17.96 3.24 0.38
C LEU A 30 18.65 4.60 0.37
N THR A 31 19.97 4.61 0.38
CA THR A 31 20.75 5.84 0.27
C THR A 31 21.28 5.99 -1.15
N VAL A 32 20.90 7.08 -1.81
CA VAL A 32 21.40 7.48 -3.13
C VAL A 32 22.34 8.65 -2.93
N ALA A 33 23.57 8.53 -3.43
CA ALA A 33 24.57 9.58 -3.35
C ALA A 33 25.16 9.88 -4.73
N ILE A 34 25.33 11.15 -5.04
CA ILE A 34 26.11 11.61 -6.21
C ILE A 34 27.47 12.08 -5.70
N PRO A 35 28.58 11.58 -6.28
CA PRO A 35 29.91 12.02 -5.90
C PRO A 35 30.04 13.54 -6.10
N PRO A 36 30.64 14.27 -5.16
CA PRO A 36 30.77 15.71 -5.26
C PRO A 36 31.61 16.08 -6.48
N ASN A 37 31.18 17.11 -7.22
CA ASN A 37 32.12 17.84 -8.07
C ASN A 37 32.92 18.82 -7.19
N SER A 38 34.02 19.36 -7.69
CA SER A 38 34.96 20.21 -6.93
C SER A 38 34.34 21.43 -6.23
N GLN A 39 33.05 21.70 -6.41
CA GLN A 39 32.32 22.86 -5.89
C GLN A 39 31.04 22.50 -5.10
N SER A 40 30.64 21.21 -5.00
CA SER A 40 29.40 20.83 -4.29
C SER A 40 29.66 19.97 -3.06
N ASN A 41 28.86 20.21 -2.01
CA ASN A 41 28.78 19.30 -0.87
C ASN A 41 28.29 17.91 -1.32
N GLN A 42 28.52 16.88 -0.48
CA GLN A 42 28.09 15.51 -0.77
C GLN A 42 26.56 15.47 -0.94
N LEU A 43 26.13 15.05 -2.13
CA LEU A 43 24.73 15.03 -2.53
C LEU A 43 24.10 13.69 -2.13
N ILE A 44 23.65 13.58 -0.89
CA ILE A 44 23.07 12.35 -0.34
C ILE A 44 21.57 12.52 -0.12
N ARG A 45 20.79 11.51 -0.52
CA ARG A 45 19.40 11.38 -0.11
C ARG A 45 19.10 9.96 0.33
N THR A 46 18.46 9.83 1.49
CA THR A 46 18.01 8.55 2.02
C THR A 46 16.50 8.45 1.92
N TYR A 47 16.02 7.35 1.35
CA TYR A 47 14.62 6.98 1.29
C TYR A 47 14.38 5.85 2.28
N THR A 48 13.26 5.91 3.00
CA THR A 48 12.92 4.93 4.02
C THR A 48 11.74 4.06 3.58
N GLN A 49 11.68 2.84 4.13
CA GLN A 49 10.51 1.95 4.04
C GLN A 49 10.07 1.61 2.61
N MET A 50 10.95 1.02 1.79
CA MET A 50 10.53 0.54 0.48
C MET A 50 9.88 -0.84 0.58
N ILE A 51 8.71 -0.94 -0.02
CA ILE A 51 7.95 -2.19 -0.07
C ILE A 51 8.43 -3.08 -1.22
N PRO A 52 8.34 -4.41 -1.09
CA PRO A 52 8.60 -5.33 -2.19
C PRO A 52 7.76 -4.98 -3.43
N ASN A 53 8.26 -5.33 -4.63
CA ASN A 53 7.59 -5.05 -5.91
C ASN A 53 7.34 -3.55 -6.20
N SER A 54 8.07 -2.67 -5.52
CA SER A 54 8.08 -1.23 -5.82
C SER A 54 9.32 -0.85 -6.62
N GLN A 55 9.19 0.19 -7.45
CA GLN A 55 10.27 0.78 -8.21
C GLN A 55 10.38 2.25 -7.84
N ILE A 56 11.58 2.69 -7.42
CA ILE A 56 11.85 4.10 -7.16
C ILE A 56 12.65 4.68 -8.32
N VAL A 57 12.17 5.79 -8.88
CA VAL A 57 12.89 6.58 -9.87
C VAL A 57 13.31 7.87 -9.21
N VAL A 58 14.62 8.09 -9.10
CA VAL A 58 15.21 9.29 -8.49
C VAL A 58 15.75 10.19 -9.59
N VAL A 59 15.22 11.41 -9.67
CA VAL A 59 15.72 12.45 -10.57
C VAL A 59 16.46 13.49 -9.73
N PRO A 60 17.80 13.56 -9.84
CA PRO A 60 18.63 14.46 -9.03
C PRO A 60 18.58 15.89 -9.58
N SER A 61 17.42 16.53 -9.45
CA SER A 61 17.20 17.92 -9.79
C SER A 61 16.41 18.60 -8.67
N PRO A 62 16.89 19.72 -8.09
CA PRO A 62 18.12 20.47 -8.40
C PRO A 62 19.41 19.92 -7.74
N LEU A 63 20.55 20.04 -8.43
CA LEU A 63 21.87 19.52 -8.00
C LEU A 63 22.46 20.17 -6.74
N MET A 64 21.95 21.31 -6.28
CA MET A 64 22.46 21.96 -5.07
C MET A 64 21.67 21.61 -3.80
N ASN A 65 20.50 20.98 -3.93
CA ASN A 65 19.63 20.65 -2.79
C ASN A 65 19.11 19.20 -2.90
N PRO A 66 19.81 18.22 -2.29
CA PRO A 66 19.41 16.80 -2.31
C PRO A 66 17.98 16.58 -1.79
N GLU A 67 17.59 17.34 -0.76
CA GLU A 67 16.25 17.34 -0.16
C GLU A 67 15.13 17.60 -1.19
N LYS A 68 15.42 18.36 -2.26
CA LYS A 68 14.44 18.75 -3.28
C LYS A 68 14.42 17.83 -4.50
N TRP A 69 15.18 16.73 -4.51
CA TRP A 69 15.12 15.77 -5.61
C TRP A 69 13.72 15.21 -5.81
N HIS A 70 13.35 14.99 -7.07
CA HIS A 70 12.06 14.42 -7.41
C HIS A 70 12.19 12.90 -7.42
N SER A 71 11.49 12.23 -6.51
CA SER A 71 11.39 10.77 -6.48
C SER A 71 9.97 10.32 -6.77
N LYS A 72 9.81 9.41 -7.73
CA LYS A 72 8.53 8.75 -8.01
C LYS A 72 8.61 7.29 -7.56
N LEU A 73 7.66 6.86 -6.74
CA LEU A 73 7.51 5.47 -6.33
C LEU A 73 6.39 4.85 -7.18
N PHE A 74 6.75 3.88 -8.01
CA PHE A 74 5.80 3.09 -8.77
C PHE A 74 5.56 1.80 -8.01
N LEU A 75 4.29 1.57 -7.69
CA LEU A 75 3.84 0.30 -7.13
C LEU A 75 3.36 -0.55 -8.30
N THR A 76 3.98 -1.70 -8.50
CA THR A 76 3.44 -2.66 -9.48
C THR A 76 2.19 -3.28 -8.84
N PRO A 77 0.98 -3.06 -9.38
CA PRO A 77 -0.22 -3.65 -8.79
C PRO A 77 -0.12 -5.17 -8.92
N SER A 78 0.24 -5.84 -7.83
CA SER A 78 0.24 -7.29 -7.78
C SER A 78 -1.20 -7.78 -7.87
N ARG A 79 -1.47 -8.76 -8.74
CA ARG A 79 -2.79 -9.38 -8.85
C ARG A 79 -3.29 -9.96 -7.50
N MET A 80 -2.40 -10.17 -6.54
CA MET A 80 -2.75 -10.57 -5.17
C MET A 80 -3.66 -9.55 -4.46
N ILE A 81 -3.48 -8.25 -4.71
CA ILE A 81 -4.30 -7.20 -4.05
C ILE A 81 -5.78 -7.38 -4.39
N LEU A 82 -6.09 -7.77 -5.63
CA LEU A 82 -7.46 -8.01 -6.07
C LEU A 82 -8.07 -9.23 -5.36
N HIS A 83 -7.32 -10.32 -5.25
CA HIS A 83 -7.78 -11.53 -4.55
C HIS A 83 -8.02 -11.25 -3.06
N THR A 84 -7.13 -10.52 -2.39
CA THR A 84 -7.30 -10.11 -0.99
C THR A 84 -8.52 -9.22 -0.81
N GLY A 85 -8.76 -8.28 -1.74
CA GLY A 85 -9.95 -7.42 -1.71
C GLY A 85 -11.24 -8.22 -1.84
N ILE A 86 -11.28 -9.22 -2.72
CA ILE A 86 -12.44 -10.12 -2.87
C ILE A 86 -12.64 -10.94 -1.60
N ALA A 87 -11.56 -11.51 -1.04
CA ALA A 87 -11.64 -12.31 0.18
C ALA A 87 -12.18 -11.47 1.36
N LEU A 88 -11.69 -10.24 1.51
CA LEU A 88 -12.19 -9.30 2.52
C LEU A 88 -13.66 -8.93 2.29
N GLY A 89 -14.05 -8.68 1.03
CA GLY A 89 -15.45 -8.42 0.69
C GLY A 89 -16.35 -9.60 1.05
N ALA A 90 -15.91 -10.82 0.75
CA ALA A 90 -16.64 -12.04 1.08
C ALA A 90 -16.79 -12.23 2.60
N THR A 91 -15.74 -12.00 3.39
CA THR A 91 -15.83 -12.12 4.86
C THR A 91 -16.79 -11.09 5.45
N LEU A 92 -16.78 -9.85 4.93
CA LEU A 92 -17.73 -8.81 5.34
C LEU A 92 -19.17 -9.19 5.00
N ILE A 93 -19.43 -9.75 3.82
CA ILE A 93 -20.77 -10.21 3.41
C ILE A 93 -21.26 -11.34 4.32
N VAL A 94 -20.40 -12.30 4.64
CA VAL A 94 -20.75 -13.41 5.55
C VAL A 94 -21.10 -12.86 6.94
N LEU A 95 -20.30 -11.95 7.48
CA LEU A 95 -20.55 -11.32 8.77
C LEU A 95 -21.89 -10.57 8.76
N ALA A 96 -22.15 -9.76 7.73
CA ALA A 96 -23.40 -9.04 7.56
C ALA A 96 -24.60 -10.00 7.45
N GLY A 97 -24.44 -11.13 6.76
CA GLY A 97 -25.47 -12.17 6.67
C GLY A 97 -25.81 -12.78 8.02
N VAL A 98 -24.80 -13.12 8.84
CA VAL A 98 -25.00 -13.64 10.19
C VAL A 98 -25.73 -12.62 11.07
N LEU A 99 -25.31 -11.35 11.02
CA LEU A 99 -25.97 -10.27 11.76
C LEU A 99 -27.43 -10.09 11.33
N ALA A 100 -27.70 -10.11 10.01
CA ALA A 100 -29.06 -9.97 9.48
C ALA A 100 -29.98 -11.13 9.90
N ILE A 101 -29.47 -12.36 9.90
CA ILE A 101 -30.23 -13.54 10.36
C ILE A 101 -30.57 -13.41 11.84
N LEU A 102 -29.60 -13.03 12.67
CA LEU A 102 -29.82 -12.82 14.10
C LEU A 102 -30.86 -11.73 14.36
N GLN A 103 -30.73 -10.58 13.70
CA GLN A 103 -31.70 -9.48 13.82
C GLN A 103 -33.11 -9.89 13.37
N TYR A 104 -33.22 -10.70 12.32
CA TYR A 104 -34.52 -11.19 11.86
C TYR A 104 -35.16 -12.13 12.88
N ARG A 105 -34.36 -13.02 13.50
CA ARG A 105 -34.85 -13.92 14.55
C ARG A 105 -35.29 -13.15 15.80
N GLU A 106 -34.47 -12.20 16.24
CA GLU A 106 -34.79 -11.31 17.37
C GLU A 106 -36.10 -10.56 17.11
N LYS A 107 -36.26 -9.99 15.92
CA LYS A 107 -37.47 -9.27 15.54
C LYS A 107 -38.73 -10.14 15.57
N ILE A 108 -38.63 -11.42 15.17
CA ILE A 108 -39.75 -12.36 15.24
C ILE A 108 -40.12 -12.66 16.70
N GLU A 109 -39.12 -12.78 17.58
CA GLU A 109 -39.32 -13.09 19.00
C GLU A 109 -39.98 -11.90 19.72
N ASP A 110 -39.49 -10.68 19.48
CA ASP A 110 -40.09 -9.43 19.95
C ASP A 110 -41.56 -9.29 19.53
N ASP A 111 -41.88 -9.60 18.26
CA ASP A 111 -43.25 -9.53 17.75
C ASP A 111 -44.18 -10.56 18.41
N ARG A 112 -43.64 -11.68 18.90
CA ARG A 112 -44.40 -12.70 19.62
C ARG A 112 -44.71 -12.25 21.05
N GLU A 113 -43.75 -11.66 21.74
CA GLU A 113 -43.93 -11.16 23.11
C GLU A 113 -44.94 -10.00 23.17
N ARG A 114 -44.89 -9.09 22.19
CA ARG A 114 -45.85 -7.96 22.09
C ARG A 114 -47.30 -8.41 21.98
N LYS A 115 -47.57 -9.49 21.24
CA LYS A 115 -48.93 -10.06 21.09
C LYS A 115 -49.44 -10.70 22.38
N VAL A 116 -48.54 -11.31 23.16
CA VAL A 116 -48.91 -11.91 24.46
C VAL A 116 -49.19 -10.83 25.49
N GLN A 117 -48.39 -9.76 25.53
CA GLN A 117 -48.65 -8.61 26.41
C GLN A 117 -49.97 -7.92 26.09
N SER A 118 -50.27 -7.64 24.81
CA SER A 118 -51.53 -6.96 24.45
C SER A 118 -52.77 -7.77 24.85
N GLN A 119 -52.69 -9.10 24.83
CA GLN A 119 -53.78 -9.94 25.32
C GLN A 119 -53.86 -9.94 26.85
N ARG A 120 -52.74 -10.00 27.59
CA ARG A 120 -52.76 -9.90 29.06
C ARG A 120 -53.35 -8.59 29.57
N PHE A 121 -53.03 -7.45 28.94
CA PHE A 121 -53.62 -6.15 29.32
C PHE A 121 -55.13 -6.08 29.09
N HIS A 122 -55.69 -6.87 28.17
CA HIS A 122 -57.14 -6.92 27.95
C HIS A 122 -57.89 -7.74 29.01
N TYR A 123 -57.20 -8.64 29.73
CA TYR A 123 -57.81 -9.49 30.78
C TYR A 123 -57.67 -8.90 32.19
N ASP A 124 -56.71 -8.02 32.46
CA ASP A 124 -56.53 -7.35 33.77
C ASP A 124 -57.44 -6.12 33.97
N ALA A 125 -58.24 -5.74 32.97
CA ALA A 125 -59.09 -4.53 32.98
C ALA A 125 -60.60 -4.81 33.15
N LEU A 126 -60.99 -6.08 33.40
CA LEU A 126 -62.36 -6.55 33.68
C LEU A 126 -62.44 -7.12 35.10
#